data_AF-A0A645J8Q0-F1
#
_entry.id   AF-A0A645J8Q0-F1
#
_cell.length_a   1.000
_cell.length_b   1.000
_cell.length_c   1.000
_cell.angle_alpha   90.00
_cell.angle_beta   90.00
_cell.angle_gamma   90.00
#
_symmetry.space_group_name_H-M   'P 1'
#
loop_
_entity.id
_entity.type
_entity.pdbx_description
1 polymer ?
#
loop_
_entity_poly.entity_id
_entity_poly.type
_entity_poly.pdbx_seq_one_letter_code
_entity_poly.pdbx_strand_id
1 'polypeptide(L)'
;MSERTIRRTVSGETTPRVENAVRICFALHLPPAISEKLLEVLSCKLKPTDPNHQWIKEALYLKYPESYDAVCEWLLDYGVEL
;
A
#
# COMPACT_ATOMS: atom_id res chain seq x y z
N MET A 1 11.34 11.83 -5.83
CA MET A 1 10.94 12.17 -4.44
C MET A 1 12.17 12.62 -3.65
N SER A 2 12.07 13.62 -2.77
CA SER A 2 13.23 14.17 -2.04
C SER A 2 13.40 13.54 -0.65
N GLU A 3 14.64 13.50 -0.16
CA GLU A 3 15.02 13.01 1.17
C GLU A 3 14.23 13.67 2.32
N ARG A 4 13.90 14.96 2.16
CA ARG A 4 13.13 15.73 3.13
C ARG A 4 11.70 15.20 3.30
N THR A 5 11.12 14.62 2.25
CA THR A 5 9.79 14.02 2.29
C THR A 5 9.79 12.70 3.05
N ILE A 6 10.81 11.86 2.83
CA ILE A 6 10.99 10.58 3.51
C ILE A 6 11.16 10.80 5.02
N ARG A 7 12.01 11.77 5.41
CA ARG A 7 12.25 12.11 6.82
C ARG A 7 10.96 12.54 7.55
N ARG A 8 10.11 13.34 6.90
CA ARG A 8 8.84 13.83 7.50
C ARG A 8 7.79 12.73 7.64
N THR A 9 7.74 11.78 6.71
CA THR A 9 6.86 10.60 6.82
C THR A 9 7.29 9.68 7.97
N VAL A 10 8.60 9.48 8.15
CA VAL A 10 9.15 8.65 9.25
C VAL A 10 8.99 9.34 10.63
N SER A 11 8.99 10.67 10.68
CA SER A 11 8.87 11.44 11.94
C SER A 11 7.43 11.76 12.36
N GLY A 12 6.42 11.29 11.63
CA GLY A 12 5.00 11.41 12.03
C GLY A 12 4.38 12.80 11.81
N GLU A 13 5.05 13.73 11.12
CA GLU A 13 4.53 15.08 10.85
C GLU A 13 3.41 15.11 9.78
N THR A 14 3.27 14.04 9.00
CA THR A 14 2.20 13.88 8.00
C THR A 14 1.74 12.43 8.00
N THR A 15 0.46 12.19 8.22
CA THR A 15 -0.14 10.85 8.04
C THR A 15 0.17 10.36 6.63
N PRO A 16 0.93 9.26 6.45
CA PRO A 16 1.14 8.72 5.12
C PRO A 16 -0.23 8.39 4.52
N ARG A 17 -0.39 8.71 3.24
CA ARG A 17 -1.57 8.26 2.51
C ARG A 17 -1.53 6.74 2.41
N VAL A 18 -2.69 6.09 2.46
CA VAL A 18 -2.83 4.63 2.42
C VAL A 18 -2.09 4.07 1.20
N GLU A 19 -2.20 4.73 0.06
CA GLU A 19 -1.56 4.38 -1.21
C GLU A 19 -0.03 4.34 -1.07
N ASN A 20 0.59 5.29 -0.36
CA ASN A 20 2.03 5.29 -0.14
C ASN A 20 2.47 4.13 0.77
N ALA A 21 1.69 3.80 1.78
CA ALA A 21 2.00 2.68 2.67
C ALA A 21 1.83 1.33 1.93
N VAL A 22 0.82 1.21 1.08
CA VAL A 22 0.58 0.06 0.22
C VAL A 22 1.70 -0.10 -0.82
N ARG A 23 2.17 0.99 -1.43
CA ARG A 23 3.34 0.98 -2.32
C ARG A 23 4.58 0.40 -1.65
N ILE A 24 4.82 0.74 -0.38
CA ILE A 24 5.94 0.17 0.40
C ILE A 24 5.75 -1.34 0.57
N CYS A 25 4.54 -1.81 0.87
CA CYS A 25 4.25 -3.23 1.00
C CYS A 25 4.58 -4.00 -0.29
N PHE A 26 4.19 -3.49 -1.44
CA PHE A 26 4.48 -4.12 -2.74
C PHE A 26 5.96 -4.02 -3.12
N ALA A 27 6.60 -2.87 -2.92
CA ALA A 27 8.03 -2.68 -3.23
C ALA A 27 8.95 -3.61 -2.42
N LEU A 28 8.51 -4.02 -1.22
CA LEU A 28 9.24 -4.93 -0.34
C LEU A 28 8.73 -6.38 -0.42
N HIS A 29 7.76 -6.67 -1.29
CA HIS A 29 7.10 -7.97 -1.41
C HIS A 29 6.64 -8.53 -0.07
N LEU A 30 6.05 -7.67 0.78
CA LEU A 30 5.67 -8.05 2.13
C LEU A 30 4.51 -9.05 2.11
N PRO A 31 4.63 -10.19 2.81
CA PRO A 31 3.52 -11.12 2.97
C PRO A 31 2.29 -10.44 3.59
N PRO A 32 1.08 -10.97 3.37
CA PRO A 32 -0.16 -10.27 3.74
C PRO A 32 -0.22 -9.88 5.21
N ALA A 33 0.16 -10.79 6.11
CA ALA A 33 0.18 -10.53 7.56
C ALA A 33 1.14 -9.39 7.97
N ILE A 34 2.28 -9.25 7.27
CA ILE A 34 3.26 -8.19 7.54
C ILE A 34 2.76 -6.87 6.97
N SER A 35 2.19 -6.89 5.77
CA SER A 35 1.55 -5.74 5.14
C SER A 35 0.44 -5.16 6.01
N GLU A 36 -0.47 -6.00 6.52
CA GLU A 36 -1.54 -5.56 7.43
C GLU A 36 -0.99 -4.93 8.71
N LYS A 37 0.06 -5.53 9.29
CA LYS A 37 0.68 -4.99 10.50
C LYS A 37 1.37 -3.65 10.25
N LEU A 38 2.04 -3.51 9.12
CA LEU A 38 2.69 -2.25 8.72
C LEU A 38 1.66 -1.14 8.53
N LEU A 39 0.57 -1.43 7.80
CA LEU A 39 -0.53 -0.48 7.60
C LEU A 39 -1.16 -0.06 8.93
N GLU A 40 -1.31 -0.97 9.88
CA GLU A 40 -1.79 -0.64 11.23
C GLU A 40 -0.84 0.30 11.98
N VAL A 41 0.46 -0.01 11.99
CA VAL A 41 1.48 0.82 12.68
C VAL A 41 1.54 2.23 12.07
N LEU A 42 1.38 2.34 10.76
CA LEU A 42 1.36 3.60 10.03
C LEU A 42 0.00 4.34 10.09
N SER A 43 -0.99 3.81 10.84
CA SER A 43 -2.36 4.35 10.89
C SER A 43 -3.05 4.46 9.51
N CYS A 44 -2.67 3.59 8.57
CA CYS A 44 -3.11 3.54 7.18
C CYS A 44 -4.04 2.33 6.91
N LYS A 45 -5.03 2.12 7.78
CA LYS A 45 -5.92 0.94 7.67
C LYS A 45 -6.80 1.02 6.41
N LEU A 46 -6.85 -0.08 5.66
CA LEU A 46 -7.79 -0.26 4.54
C LEU A 46 -9.22 -0.28 5.07
N LYS A 47 -10.11 0.47 4.41
CA LYS A 47 -11.53 0.57 4.78
C LYS A 47 -12.34 -0.47 4.01
N PRO A 48 -13.04 -1.41 4.67
CA PRO A 48 -13.82 -2.44 3.97
C PRO A 48 -14.98 -1.90 3.15
N THR A 49 -15.48 -0.70 3.47
CA THR A 49 -16.59 -0.06 2.75
C THR A 49 -16.14 0.69 1.50
N ASP A 50 -14.84 0.79 1.25
CA ASP A 50 -14.26 1.46 0.09
C ASP A 50 -13.89 0.40 -0.96
N PRO A 51 -14.53 0.38 -2.14
CA PRO A 51 -14.26 -0.60 -3.18
C PRO A 51 -12.79 -0.63 -3.63
N ASN A 52 -12.11 0.52 -3.65
CA ASN A 52 -10.70 0.57 -4.05
C ASN A 52 -9.82 -0.12 -3.01
N HIS A 53 -10.12 0.10 -1.73
CA HIS A 53 -9.41 -0.58 -0.65
C HIS A 53 -9.65 -2.08 -0.61
N GLN A 54 -10.81 -2.57 -1.10
CA GLN A 54 -11.05 -4.00 -1.25
C GLN A 54 -10.09 -4.62 -2.27
N TRP A 55 -10.00 -4.04 -3.48
CA TRP A 55 -9.07 -4.54 -4.50
C TRP A 55 -7.60 -4.40 -4.09
N ILE A 56 -7.25 -3.34 -3.39
CA ILE A 56 -5.91 -3.20 -2.79
C ILE A 56 -5.64 -4.33 -1.79
N LYS A 57 -6.63 -4.68 -0.94
CA LYS A 57 -6.49 -5.80 -0.02
C LYS A 57 -6.29 -7.10 -0.76
N GLU A 58 -7.08 -7.38 -1.79
CA GLU A 58 -6.92 -8.58 -2.62
C GLU A 58 -5.54 -8.64 -3.30
N ALA A 59 -5.06 -7.52 -3.83
CA ALA A 59 -3.71 -7.42 -4.39
C ALA A 59 -2.63 -7.73 -3.32
N LEU A 60 -2.76 -7.21 -2.10
CA LEU A 60 -1.84 -7.52 -1.01
C LEU A 60 -1.86 -9.01 -0.62
N TYR A 61 -2.97 -9.72 -0.85
CA TYR A 61 -3.10 -11.14 -0.57
C TYR A 61 -2.57 -12.03 -1.70
N LEU A 62 -2.92 -11.70 -2.94
CA LEU A 62 -2.69 -12.55 -4.10
C LEU A 62 -1.41 -12.19 -4.87
N LYS A 63 -1.06 -10.92 -4.88
CA LYS A 63 -0.07 -10.33 -5.80
C LYS A 63 1.18 -9.80 -5.11
N TYR A 64 1.30 -9.93 -3.78
CA TYR A 64 2.49 -9.47 -3.04
C TYR A 64 3.85 -9.99 -3.54
N PRO A 65 3.99 -11.21 -4.11
CA PRO A 65 5.28 -11.67 -4.63
C PRO A 65 5.61 -11.11 -6.02
N GLU A 66 4.63 -10.54 -6.71
CA GLU A 66 4.79 -10.01 -8.06
C GLU A 66 5.46 -8.63 -8.03
N SER A 67 5.98 -8.17 -9.18
CA SER A 67 6.57 -6.84 -9.29
C SER A 67 5.51 -5.75 -9.08
N TYR A 68 5.95 -4.59 -8.60
CA TYR A 68 5.07 -3.43 -8.41
C TYR A 68 4.29 -3.07 -9.69
N ASP A 69 4.97 -3.09 -10.84
CA ASP A 69 4.35 -2.76 -12.14
C ASP A 69 3.25 -3.77 -12.51
N ALA A 70 3.47 -5.07 -12.29
CA ALA A 70 2.47 -6.12 -12.54
C ALA A 70 1.24 -5.98 -11.62
N VAL A 71 1.46 -5.59 -10.36
CA VAL A 71 0.38 -5.30 -9.41
C VAL A 71 -0.43 -4.09 -9.88
N CYS A 72 0.24 -3.02 -10.34
CA CYS A 72 -0.43 -1.83 -10.86
C CYS A 72 -1.25 -2.13 -12.10
N GLU A 73 -0.70 -2.88 -13.07
CA GLU A 73 -1.44 -3.34 -14.24
C GLU A 73 -2.67 -4.16 -13.84
N TRP A 74 -2.53 -5.07 -12.88
CA TRP A 74 -3.64 -5.87 -12.38
C TRP A 74 -4.73 -5.03 -11.69
N LEU A 75 -4.36 -4.00 -10.91
CA LEU A 75 -5.31 -3.10 -10.24
C LEU A 75 -6.03 -2.17 -11.22
N LEU A 76 -5.38 -1.81 -12.34
CA LEU A 76 -5.99 -1.01 -13.40
C LEU A 76 -7.18 -1.72 -14.05
N ASP A 77 -7.16 -3.05 -14.17
CA ASP A 77 -8.30 -3.84 -14.66
C ASP A 77 -9.57 -3.67 -13.80
N TYR A 78 -9.40 -3.25 -12.54
CA TYR A 78 -10.48 -2.97 -11.59
C TYR A 78 -10.73 -1.46 -11.39
N GLY A 79 -10.06 -0.60 -12.16
CA GLY A 79 -10.19 0.86 -12.06
C GLY A 79 -9.51 1.47 -10.83
N VAL A 80 -8.52 0.79 -10.25
CA VAL A 80 -7.78 1.25 -9.08
C VAL A 80 -6.35 1.67 -9.46
N GLU A 81 -5.96 2.88 -9.08
CA GLU A 81 -4.62 3.43 -9.30
C GLU A 81 -3.88 3.60 -7.97
N LEU A 82 -2.62 3.14 -7.91
CA LEU A 82 -1.75 3.25 -6.72
C LEU A 82 -0.79 4.42 -6.77
#